data_AF-A0A3A5VZY6-F1
#
_entry.id   AF-A0A3A5VZY6-F1
#
_cell.length_a   1.000
_cell.length_b   1.000
_cell.length_c   1.000
_cell.angle_alpha   90.00
_cell.angle_beta   90.00
_cell.angle_gamma   90.00
#
_symmetry.space_group_name_H-M   'P 1'
#
loop_
_entity.id
_entity.type
_entity.pdbx_description
1 polymer ?
#
loop_
_entity_poly.entity_id
_entity_poly.type
_entity_poly.pdbx_seq_one_letter_code
_entity_poly.pdbx_strand_id
1 'polypeptide(L)'
;YHTEIVGEVAKLNGYLPEGSPQLYVPHENFNRDIGAFKKTNCTVDGEEFQGTEEEYQAYLHTILPTAQDEEDLKELFKQEWVANKPMSARQIASGIGAKA
;
A
#
# COMPACT_ATOMS: atom_id res chain seq x y z
N TYR A 1 -8.75 -13.84 -1.14
CA TYR A 1 -7.75 -12.88 -1.63
C TYR A 1 -7.06 -12.15 -0.48
N HIS A 2 -7.77 -11.60 0.50
CA HIS A 2 -7.15 -10.86 1.62
C HIS A 2 -5.96 -11.56 2.29
N THR A 3 -6.11 -12.82 2.73
CA THR A 3 -5.02 -13.60 3.37
C THR A 3 -3.77 -13.72 2.50
N GLU A 4 -3.93 -13.85 1.18
CA GLU A 4 -2.82 -13.94 0.24
C GLU A 4 -2.06 -12.61 0.19
N ILE A 5 -2.77 -11.49 0.11
CA ILE A 5 -2.17 -10.15 0.08
C ILE A 5 -1.48 -9.82 1.40
N VAL A 6 -2.06 -10.18 2.55
CA VAL A 6 -1.38 -10.04 3.85
C VAL A 6 -0.07 -10.81 3.85
N GLY A 7 -0.04 -12.02 3.29
CA GLY A 7 1.17 -12.83 3.15
C GLY A 7 2.23 -12.18 2.26
N GLU A 8 1.83 -11.55 1.15
CA GLU A 8 2.77 -10.84 0.26
C GLU A 8 3.29 -9.54 0.90
N VAL A 9 2.44 -8.77 1.58
CA VAL A 9 2.84 -7.55 2.30
C VAL A 9 3.85 -7.88 3.42
N ALA A 10 3.64 -9.00 4.13
CA ALA A 10 4.61 -9.47 5.11
C ALA A 10 6.00 -9.76 4.51
N LYS A 11 6.07 -10.21 3.25
CA LYS A 11 7.36 -10.36 2.54
C LYS A 11 7.96 -9.01 2.16
N LEU A 12 7.13 -8.04 1.74
CA LEU A 12 7.59 -6.69 1.40
C LEU A 12 8.26 -5.99 2.58
N ASN A 13 7.75 -6.21 3.80
CA ASN A 13 8.34 -5.70 5.03
C ASN A 13 9.80 -6.14 5.23
N GLY A 14 10.22 -7.29 4.70
CA GLY A 14 11.61 -7.75 4.75
C GLY A 14 12.58 -6.93 3.90
N TYR A 15 12.08 -6.05 3.02
CA TYR A 15 12.90 -5.13 2.22
C TYR A 15 12.96 -3.71 2.78
N LEU A 16 12.21 -3.41 3.85
CA LEU A 16 12.22 -2.09 4.46
C LEU A 16 13.54 -1.85 5.21
N PRO A 17 14.05 -0.60 5.23
CA PRO A 17 15.16 -0.22 6.09
C PRO A 17 14.87 -0.51 7.57
N GLU A 18 15.93 -0.73 8.35
CA GLU A 18 15.82 -0.95 9.79
C GLU A 18 15.17 0.28 10.47
N GLY A 19 14.17 0.03 11.32
CA GLY A 19 13.41 1.07 12.01
C GLY A 19 12.27 1.70 11.20
N SER A 20 12.06 1.32 9.93
CA SER A 20 10.89 1.77 9.17
C SER A 20 9.58 1.18 9.72
N PRO A 21 8.48 1.96 9.70
CA PRO A 21 7.14 1.44 9.98
C PRO A 21 6.78 0.28 9.05
N GLN A 22 6.17 -0.76 9.60
CA GLN A 22 5.77 -1.93 8.83
C GLN A 22 4.54 -1.62 7.98
N LEU A 23 4.54 -2.09 6.74
CA LEU A 23 3.38 -2.10 5.87
C LEU A 23 2.36 -3.14 6.38
N TYR A 24 1.08 -2.82 6.22
CA TYR A 24 -0.04 -3.70 6.56
C TYR A 24 -1.18 -3.50 5.57
N VAL A 25 -2.12 -4.46 5.55
CA VAL A 25 -3.33 -4.39 4.74
C VAL A 25 -4.46 -3.89 5.64
N PRO A 26 -5.20 -2.82 5.27
CA PRO A 26 -6.35 -2.37 6.04
C PRO A 26 -7.46 -3.43 5.99
N HIS A 27 -8.33 -3.43 7.01
CA HIS A 27 -9.47 -4.32 7.10
C HIS A 27 -10.39 -4.18 5.90
N GLU A 28 -11.03 -5.26 5.46
CA GLU A 28 -11.88 -5.30 4.27
C GLU A 28 -13.15 -4.41 4.33
N ASN A 29 -13.43 -3.85 5.51
CA ASN A 29 -14.53 -2.90 5.74
C ASN A 29 -14.12 -1.46 5.46
N PHE A 30 -12.82 -1.17 5.51
CA PHE A 30 -12.28 0.17 5.31
C PHE A 30 -12.51 0.64 3.87
N ASN A 31 -12.99 1.88 3.74
CA ASN A 31 -13.10 2.61 2.48
C ASN A 31 -13.80 1.83 1.34
N ARG A 32 -15.02 1.34 1.60
CA ARG A 32 -15.80 0.51 0.66
C ARG A 32 -16.98 1.25 0.02
N ASP A 33 -17.04 1.19 -1.31
CA ASP A 33 -18.18 1.70 -2.10
C ASP A 33 -19.26 0.66 -2.42
N ILE A 34 -19.04 -0.60 -2.03
CA ILE A 34 -19.90 -1.75 -2.33
C ILE A 34 -20.04 -2.69 -1.11
N GLY A 35 -21.13 -3.46 -1.08
CA GLY A 35 -21.38 -4.47 -0.05
C GLY A 35 -22.01 -3.91 1.23
N ALA A 36 -21.91 -4.68 2.32
CA ALA A 36 -22.59 -4.39 3.59
C ALA A 36 -22.06 -3.14 4.30
N PHE A 37 -20.78 -2.81 4.12
CA PHE A 37 -20.12 -1.63 4.71
C PHE A 37 -20.09 -0.42 3.76
N LYS A 38 -20.90 -0.44 2.69
CA LYS A 38 -21.05 0.70 1.79
C LYS A 38 -21.61 1.89 2.54
N LYS A 39 -20.95 3.06 2.42
CA LYS A 39 -21.31 4.31 3.14
C LYS A 39 -21.19 4.22 4.67
N THR A 40 -20.52 3.19 5.19
CA THR A 40 -20.16 3.11 6.60
C THR A 40 -18.72 3.58 6.75
N ASN A 41 -18.51 4.60 7.58
CA ASN A 41 -17.17 5.08 7.90
C ASN A 41 -16.52 4.07 8.86
N CYS A 42 -15.46 3.41 8.40
CA CYS A 42 -14.71 2.44 9.19
C CYS A 42 -13.27 2.90 9.37
N THR A 43 -12.62 2.53 10.47
CA THR A 43 -11.17 2.69 10.65
C THR A 43 -10.41 1.67 9.78
N VAL A 44 -9.08 1.82 9.68
CA VAL A 44 -8.23 0.83 8.99
C VAL A 44 -8.26 -0.53 9.67
N ASP A 45 -8.64 -0.61 10.94
CA ASP A 45 -8.81 -1.85 11.70
C ASP A 45 -10.20 -2.50 11.48
N GLY A 46 -11.12 -1.79 10.81
CA GLY A 46 -12.43 -2.31 10.42
C GLY A 46 -13.57 -1.99 11.38
N GLU A 47 -13.29 -1.20 12.42
CA GLU A 47 -14.28 -0.73 13.39
C GLU A 47 -15.05 0.47 12.85
N GLU A 48 -16.32 0.63 13.24
CA GLU A 48 -17.09 1.82 12.87
C GLU A 48 -16.50 3.07 13.52
N PHE A 49 -16.23 4.09 12.70
CA PHE A 49 -15.64 5.34 13.15
C PHE A 49 -16.62 6.11 14.04
N GLN A 50 -16.20 6.44 15.26
CA GLN A 50 -17.01 7.16 16.24
C GLN A 50 -16.65 8.66 16.20
N GLY A 51 -17.24 9.40 15.25
CA GLY A 51 -17.00 10.83 15.07
C GLY A 51 -17.91 11.45 14.02
N THR A 52 -17.71 12.74 13.75
CA THR A 52 -18.44 13.44 12.68
C THR A 52 -17.88 13.08 11.29
N GLU A 53 -18.63 13.43 10.25
CA GLU A 53 -18.16 13.25 8.87
C GLU A 53 -16.89 14.06 8.62
N GLU A 54 -16.80 15.29 9.14
CA GLU A 54 -15.62 16.14 9.00
C GLU A 54 -14.39 15.54 9.69
N GLU A 55 -14.56 14.93 10.86
CA GLU A 55 -13.49 14.20 11.56
C GLU A 55 -13.05 12.97 10.78
N TYR A 56 -13.99 12.27 10.15
CA TYR A 56 -13.66 11.14 9.29
C TYR A 56 -12.90 11.56 8.03
N GLN A 57 -13.29 12.67 7.39
CA GLN A 57 -12.54 13.21 6.24
C GLN A 57 -11.12 13.63 6.66
N ALA A 58 -10.97 14.28 7.81
CA ALA A 58 -9.65 14.60 8.36
C ALA A 58 -8.82 13.34 8.65
N TYR A 59 -9.45 12.28 9.18
CA TYR A 59 -8.81 10.97 9.36
C TYR A 59 -8.37 10.37 8.02
N LEU A 60 -9.22 10.40 6.98
CA LEU A 60 -8.87 9.90 5.64
C LEU A 60 -7.66 10.62 5.05
N HIS A 61 -7.51 11.92 5.28
CA HIS A 61 -6.31 12.67 4.86
C HIS A 61 -5.01 12.20 5.53
N THR A 62 -5.08 11.49 6.65
CA THR A 62 -3.89 10.89 7.30
C THR A 62 -3.57 9.48 6.82
N ILE A 63 -4.51 8.82 6.13
CA ILE A 63 -4.42 7.41 5.73
C ILE A 63 -4.30 7.27 4.20
N LEU A 64 -5.04 8.06 3.43
CA LEU A 64 -5.10 8.00 1.98
C LEU A 64 -4.20 9.07 1.35
N PRO A 65 -3.63 8.80 0.16
CA PRO A 65 -2.93 9.82 -0.61
C PRO A 65 -3.81 11.05 -0.85
N THR A 66 -3.21 12.22 -0.65
CA THR A 66 -3.82 13.51 -0.94
C THR A 66 -3.59 13.92 -2.40
N ALA A 67 -4.27 14.98 -2.84
CA ALA A 67 -4.02 15.55 -4.15
C ALA A 67 -2.58 16.05 -4.32
N GLN A 68 -1.93 16.50 -3.24
CA GLN A 68 -0.53 16.92 -3.31
C GLN A 68 0.40 15.72 -3.46
N ASP A 69 0.13 14.60 -2.78
CA ASP A 69 0.92 13.37 -2.93
C ASP A 69 0.91 12.88 -4.38
N GLU A 70 -0.22 12.99 -5.07
CA GLU A 70 -0.35 12.65 -6.50
C GLU A 70 0.46 13.59 -7.41
N GLU A 71 0.57 14.87 -7.09
CA GLU A 71 1.44 15.79 -7.85
C GLU A 71 2.92 15.53 -7.57
N ASP A 72 3.30 15.30 -6.31
CA ASP A 72 4.67 14.99 -5.92
C ASP A 72 5.14 13.66 -6.54
N LEU A 73 4.23 12.67 -6.64
CA LEU A 73 4.49 11.40 -7.29
C LEU A 73 4.90 11.59 -8.77
N LYS A 74 4.31 12.55 -9.50
CA LYS A 74 4.68 12.86 -10.89
C LYS A 74 6.11 13.38 -11.01
N GLU A 75 6.60 14.11 -10.01
CA GLU A 75 7.99 14.57 -9.98
C GLU A 75 8.96 13.43 -9.64
N LEU A 76 8.56 12.49 -8.77
CA LEU A 76 9.36 11.29 -8.49
C LEU A 76 9.51 10.41 -9.74
N PHE A 77 8.48 10.30 -10.58
CA PHE A 77 8.56 9.57 -11.85
C PHE A 77 9.60 10.11 -12.84
N LYS A 78 10.08 11.35 -12.66
CA LYS A 78 11.17 11.92 -13.48
C LYS A 78 12.57 11.54 -12.98
N GLN A 79 12.66 10.91 -11.82
CA GLN A 79 13.91 10.52 -11.15
C GLN A 79 14.14 9.00 -11.22
N GLU A 80 15.34 8.55 -10.87
CA GLU A 80 15.60 7.13 -10.60
C GLU A 80 15.14 6.75 -9.18
N TRP A 81 13.82 6.64 -9.01
CA TRP A 81 13.20 6.41 -7.70
C TRP A 81 12.99 4.93 -7.35
N VAL A 82 13.20 4.02 -8.31
CA VAL A 82 13.10 2.57 -8.13
C VAL A 82 14.49 1.95 -8.20
N ALA A 83 14.90 1.24 -7.14
CA ALA A 83 16.18 0.55 -7.13
C ALA A 83 16.24 -0.58 -8.18
N ASN A 84 17.37 -0.65 -8.90
CA ASN A 84 17.62 -1.75 -9.82
C ASN A 84 17.83 -3.05 -9.02
N LYS A 85 16.95 -4.03 -9.20
CA LYS A 85 17.11 -5.35 -8.59
C LYS A 85 17.99 -6.23 -9.49
N PRO A 86 19.23 -6.55 -9.10
CA PRO A 86 20.04 -7.47 -9.88
C PRO A 86 19.34 -8.84 -9.95
N MET A 87 19.45 -9.51 -11.10
CA MET A 87 18.84 -10.83 -11.26
C MET A 87 19.41 -11.80 -10.21
N SER A 88 18.53 -12.60 -9.59
CA SER A 88 18.99 -13.64 -8.67
C SER A 88 19.78 -14.72 -9.41
N ALA A 89 20.69 -15.41 -8.70
CA ALA A 89 21.45 -16.53 -9.24
C ALA A 89 20.55 -17.61 -9.90
N ARG A 90 19.34 -17.80 -9.36
CA ARG A 90 18.33 -18.73 -9.91
C ARG A 90 17.74 -18.25 -11.24
N GLN A 91 17.49 -16.94 -11.39
CA GLN A 91 16.99 -16.35 -12.64
C GLN A 91 18.06 -16.33 -13.73
N ILE A 92 19.30 -16.05 -13.35
CA ILE A 92 20.47 -16.15 -14.24
C ILE A 92 20.62 -17.59 -14.76
N ALA A 93 20.54 -18.57 -13.87
CA ALA A 93 20.67 -19.99 -14.22
C ALA A 93 19.53 -20.51 -15.11
N SER A 94 18.32 -19.93 -15.03
CA SER A 94 17.17 -20.34 -15.84
C SER A 94 17.10 -19.65 -17.21
N GLY A 95 18.06 -18.79 -17.56
CA GLY A 95 18.08 -18.06 -18.84
C GLY A 95 16.99 -17.00 -18.99
N ILE A 96 16.20 -16.74 -17.96
CA ILE A 96 15.17 -15.69 -17.98
C ILE A 96 15.87 -14.35 -17.79
N GLY A 97 15.83 -13.49 -18.81
CA GLY A 97 16.54 -12.21 -18.84
C GLY A 97 17.89 -12.24 -19.57
N ALA A 98 18.29 -13.38 -20.14
CA ALA A 98 19.45 -13.43 -21.02
C ALA A 98 19.09 -12.91 -22.42
N LYS A 99 19.38 -11.61 -22.62
CA LYS A 99 19.38 -10.83 -23.88
C LYS A 99 18.01 -10.30 -24.36
N ALA A 100 17.88 -8.97 -24.30
CA ALA A 100 17.37 -8.21 -25.44
C ALA A 100 18.56 -7.91 -26.37
#